data_AF-A0A178K432-F1
#
_entry.id   AF-A0A178K432-F1
#
_cell.length_a   1.000
_cell.length_b   1.000
_cell.length_c   1.000
_cell.angle_alpha   90.00
_cell.angle_beta   90.00
_cell.angle_gamma   90.00
#
_symmetry.space_group_name_H-M   'P 1'
#
loop_
_entity.id
_entity.type
_entity.pdbx_description
1 polymer ?
#
loop_
_entity_poly.entity_id
_entity_poly.type
_entity_poly.pdbx_seq_one_letter_code
_entity_poly.pdbx_strand_id
1 'polypeptide(L)'
;MSWSDWPFILSSVFAQLVIGAFISLGCVILSGKLCFGQSDRVHRTMPALWLMMFVSLVLREGNLMLMQQHSPFTLTNEVLLAIVFFGLAIAYWFVEKALIGPDLMRKVLLVNVMLVGVVYLVNGFVVRGSHWLVISHFLATTLVGGLLFGHAALVRAKHKVEQVDKLLPILGSLLALGCFVLGAAQLTDLEAQGQANELNTALMAQIASLGGLIAAVGVWLMPLITRTKPVQGVMTLAIFLIVVSSFLAGIGI
;
A
#
# COMPACT_ATOMS: atom_id res chain seq x y z
N MET A 1 9.18 6.50 -19.71
CA MET A 1 8.59 5.15 -19.84
C MET A 1 7.76 5.04 -21.11
N SER A 2 7.65 3.84 -21.68
CA SER A 2 6.72 3.57 -22.78
C SER A 2 5.31 3.44 -22.20
N TRP A 3 4.26 3.78 -22.97
CA TRP A 3 2.87 3.56 -22.51
C TRP A 3 2.65 2.11 -22.07
N SER A 4 3.33 1.13 -22.68
CA SER A 4 3.30 -0.29 -22.32
C SER A 4 3.74 -0.64 -20.88
N ASP A 5 4.39 0.26 -20.14
CA ASP A 5 4.86 -0.04 -18.78
C ASP A 5 3.79 0.14 -17.69
N TRP A 6 2.62 0.70 -18.04
CA TRP A 6 1.54 0.98 -17.09
C TRP A 6 1.06 -0.24 -16.26
N PRO A 7 0.97 -1.48 -16.80
CA PRO A 7 0.53 -2.62 -16.00
C PRO A 7 1.53 -2.97 -14.91
N PHE A 8 2.82 -2.79 -15.19
CA PHE A 8 3.89 -3.07 -14.25
C PHE A 8 3.88 -2.07 -13.08
N ILE A 9 3.70 -0.77 -13.38
CA ILE A 9 3.55 0.28 -12.37
C ILE A 9 2.34 -0.03 -11.48
N LEU A 10 1.17 -0.28 -12.08
CA LEU A 10 -0.06 -0.53 -11.35
C LEU A 10 0.02 -1.79 -10.48
N SER A 11 0.67 -2.84 -10.99
CA SER A 11 0.99 -4.03 -10.21
C SER A 11 1.73 -3.69 -8.92
N SER A 12 2.80 -2.87 -9.00
CA SER A 12 3.60 -2.52 -7.84
C SER A 12 2.80 -1.73 -6.79
N VAL A 13 1.97 -0.78 -7.23
CA VAL A 13 1.08 0.00 -6.37
C VAL A 13 0.10 -0.91 -5.63
N PHE A 14 -0.50 -1.88 -6.32
CA PHE A 14 -1.44 -2.81 -5.70
C PHE A 14 -0.78 -3.73 -4.67
N ALA A 15 0.40 -4.27 -4.98
CA ALA A 15 1.14 -5.09 -4.01
C ALA A 15 1.49 -4.30 -2.74
N GLN A 16 2.02 -3.09 -2.91
CA GLN A 16 2.42 -2.20 -1.81
C GLN A 16 1.23 -1.85 -0.91
N LEU A 17 0.08 -1.48 -1.50
CA LEU A 17 -1.14 -1.18 -0.77
C LEU A 17 -1.65 -2.39 0.03
N VAL A 18 -1.67 -3.57 -0.58
CA VAL A 18 -2.17 -4.79 0.10
C VAL A 18 -1.25 -5.20 1.25
N ILE A 19 0.07 -5.20 1.04
CA ILE A 19 1.04 -5.57 2.08
C ILE A 19 0.94 -4.60 3.27
N GLY A 20 0.92 -3.30 3.00
CA GLY A 20 0.75 -2.30 4.05
C GLY A 20 -0.59 -2.37 4.78
N ALA A 21 -1.68 -2.63 4.04
CA ALA A 21 -3.00 -2.82 4.61
C ALA A 21 -3.07 -4.04 5.53
N PHE A 22 -2.45 -5.15 5.13
CA PHE A 22 -2.39 -6.34 5.97
C PHE A 22 -1.57 -6.10 7.24
N ILE A 23 -0.42 -5.43 7.16
CA ILE A 23 0.39 -5.09 8.34
C ILE A 23 -0.43 -4.24 9.32
N SER A 24 -1.12 -3.20 8.83
CA SER A 24 -1.94 -2.33 9.68
C SER A 24 -3.13 -3.06 10.30
N LEU A 25 -3.83 -3.90 9.53
CA LEU A 25 -4.91 -4.75 10.06
C LEU A 25 -4.39 -5.76 11.09
N GLY A 26 -3.22 -6.37 10.83
CA GLY A 26 -2.57 -7.28 11.75
C GLY A 26 -2.26 -6.63 13.09
N CYS A 27 -1.73 -5.40 13.10
CA CYS A 27 -1.53 -4.63 14.32
C CYS A 27 -2.83 -4.42 15.11
N VAL A 28 -3.93 -4.09 14.43
CA VAL A 28 -5.24 -3.88 15.08
C VAL A 28 -5.82 -5.20 15.61
N ILE A 29 -5.68 -6.30 14.88
CA ILE A 29 -6.12 -7.63 15.33
C ILE A 29 -5.32 -8.09 16.55
N LEU A 30 -4.00 -7.94 16.53
CA LEU A 30 -3.11 -8.29 17.64
C LEU A 30 -3.33 -7.43 18.89
N SER A 31 -3.86 -6.21 18.73
CA SER A 31 -4.19 -5.34 19.87
C SER A 31 -5.28 -5.92 20.79
N GLY A 32 -6.05 -6.91 20.32
CA GLY A 32 -7.10 -7.58 21.11
C GLY A 32 -8.32 -6.70 21.42
N LYS A 33 -8.37 -5.46 20.92
CA LYS A 33 -9.47 -4.51 21.17
C LYS A 33 -10.74 -4.80 20.35
N LEU A 34 -10.65 -5.68 19.36
CA LEU A 34 -11.77 -6.08 18.52
C LEU A 34 -12.56 -7.21 19.20
N CYS A 35 -13.87 -7.07 19.31
CA CYS A 35 -14.74 -8.17 19.73
C CYS A 35 -14.72 -9.30 18.67
N PHE A 36 -15.01 -10.54 19.08
CA PHE A 36 -15.05 -11.70 18.17
C PHE A 36 -15.85 -11.44 16.88
N GLY A 37 -17.06 -10.90 17.01
CA GLY A 37 -17.90 -10.56 15.85
C GLY A 37 -17.37 -9.40 14.98
N GLN A 38 -16.50 -8.54 15.50
CA GLN A 38 -15.81 -7.53 14.69
C GLN A 38 -14.63 -8.13 13.96
N SER A 39 -13.84 -8.98 14.64
CA SER A 39 -12.75 -9.73 14.03
C SER A 39 -13.25 -10.56 12.85
N ASP A 40 -14.36 -11.30 12.99
CA ASP A 40 -14.96 -12.07 11.89
C ASP A 40 -15.32 -11.16 10.70
N ARG A 41 -15.93 -9.99 10.95
CA ARG A 41 -16.26 -9.03 9.89
C ARG A 41 -15.03 -8.45 9.19
N VAL A 42 -13.91 -8.25 9.90
CA VAL A 42 -12.63 -7.85 9.30
C VAL A 42 -12.10 -8.98 8.41
N HIS A 43 -12.12 -10.23 8.86
CA HIS A 43 -11.70 -11.35 8.01
C HIS A 43 -12.59 -11.51 6.76
N ARG A 44 -13.86 -11.11 6.82
CA ARG A 44 -14.74 -11.06 5.64
C ARG A 44 -14.39 -9.95 4.63
N THR A 45 -13.61 -8.95 5.00
CA THR A 45 -13.14 -7.91 4.05
C THR A 45 -11.82 -8.28 3.38
N MET A 46 -11.04 -9.20 3.97
CA MET A 46 -9.75 -9.64 3.44
C MET A 46 -9.77 -10.23 2.01
N PRO A 47 -10.85 -10.88 1.51
CA PRO A 47 -10.91 -11.28 0.10
C PRO A 47 -10.68 -10.14 -0.90
N ALA A 48 -11.00 -8.89 -0.54
CA ALA A 48 -10.68 -7.73 -1.38
C ALA A 48 -9.16 -7.49 -1.48
N LEU A 49 -8.41 -7.69 -0.38
CA LEU A 49 -6.95 -7.64 -0.37
C LEU A 49 -6.38 -8.75 -1.28
N TRP A 50 -6.93 -9.96 -1.18
CA TRP A 50 -6.47 -11.10 -1.97
C TRP A 50 -6.72 -10.93 -3.46
N LEU A 51 -7.90 -10.42 -3.82
CA LEU A 51 -8.22 -10.12 -5.22
C LEU A 51 -7.27 -9.06 -5.78
N MET A 52 -7.00 -7.99 -5.01
CA MET A 52 -6.10 -6.92 -5.44
C MET A 52 -4.65 -7.42 -5.58
N MET A 53 -4.18 -8.29 -4.68
CA MET A 53 -2.87 -8.94 -4.79
C MET A 53 -2.79 -9.89 -5.97
N PHE A 54 -3.85 -10.67 -6.24
CA PHE A 54 -3.93 -11.54 -7.40
C PHE A 54 -3.85 -10.73 -8.70
N VAL A 55 -4.62 -9.64 -8.79
CA VAL A 55 -4.59 -8.72 -9.95
C VAL A 55 -3.20 -8.12 -10.12
N SER A 56 -2.53 -7.72 -9.03
CA SER A 56 -1.14 -7.24 -9.06
C SER A 56 -0.20 -8.25 -9.73
N LEU A 57 -0.22 -9.50 -9.27
CA LEU A 57 0.65 -10.57 -9.81
C LEU A 57 0.32 -10.87 -11.28
N VAL A 58 -0.97 -10.91 -11.66
CA VAL A 58 -1.40 -11.15 -13.05
C VAL A 58 -0.98 -10.00 -13.97
N LEU A 59 -1.16 -8.75 -13.55
CA LEU A 59 -0.73 -7.58 -14.34
C LEU A 59 0.78 -7.61 -14.57
N ARG A 60 1.56 -7.99 -13.56
CA ARG A 60 3.01 -8.10 -13.66
C ARG A 60 3.43 -9.18 -14.66
N GLU A 61 3.04 -10.42 -14.39
CA GLU A 61 3.49 -11.57 -15.18
C GLU A 61 2.91 -11.52 -16.59
N GLY A 62 1.66 -11.07 -16.73
CA GLY A 62 1.04 -10.83 -18.04
C GLY A 62 1.81 -9.82 -18.87
N ASN A 63 2.29 -8.72 -18.28
CA ASN A 63 3.10 -7.74 -19.00
C ASN A 63 4.45 -8.32 -19.43
N LEU A 64 5.12 -9.07 -18.54
CA LEU A 64 6.40 -9.71 -18.85
C LEU A 64 6.28 -10.74 -20.00
N MET A 65 5.20 -11.52 -20.03
CA MET A 65 4.93 -12.47 -21.11
C MET A 65 4.67 -11.76 -22.45
N LEU A 66 3.91 -10.66 -22.45
CA LEU A 66 3.55 -9.92 -23.65
C LEU A 66 4.73 -9.16 -24.27
N MET A 67 5.61 -8.61 -23.44
CA MET A 67 6.75 -7.82 -23.92
C MET A 67 7.85 -8.67 -24.58
N GLN A 68 7.73 -10.01 -24.58
CA GLN A 68 8.73 -10.96 -25.12
C GLN A 68 10.18 -10.61 -24.75
N GLN A 69 10.40 -9.92 -23.62
CA GLN A 69 11.74 -9.69 -23.14
C GLN A 69 12.31 -11.06 -22.77
N HIS A 70 13.28 -11.50 -23.56
CA HIS A 70 14.06 -12.70 -23.37
C HIS A 70 14.96 -12.55 -22.13
N SER A 71 14.37 -12.30 -20.97
CA SER A 71 15.02 -12.43 -19.68
C SER A 71 14.54 -13.77 -19.11
N PRO A 72 15.42 -14.74 -18.85
CA PRO A 72 15.02 -16.02 -18.30
C PRO A 72 14.48 -15.80 -16.89
N PHE A 73 13.15 -15.61 -16.77
CA PHE A 73 12.40 -15.53 -15.52
C PHE A 73 13.21 -15.01 -14.32
N THR A 74 13.69 -13.76 -14.37
CA THR A 74 14.42 -13.19 -13.24
C THR A 74 13.43 -12.87 -12.14
N LEU A 75 13.15 -13.86 -11.32
CA LEU A 75 12.33 -13.75 -10.11
C LEU A 75 13.10 -12.85 -9.14
N THR A 76 12.80 -11.55 -9.18
CA THR A 76 13.42 -10.58 -8.28
C THR A 76 12.97 -10.84 -6.84
N ASN A 77 13.85 -10.54 -5.87
CA ASN A 77 13.54 -10.71 -4.44
C ASN A 77 12.21 -10.05 -4.04
N GLU A 78 11.88 -8.92 -4.67
CA GLU A 78 10.60 -8.22 -4.43
C GLU A 78 9.39 -9.07 -4.84
N VAL A 79 9.45 -9.78 -5.98
CA VAL A 79 8.37 -10.69 -6.42
C VAL A 79 8.29 -11.89 -5.50
N LEU A 80 9.44 -12.45 -5.14
CA LEU A 80 9.50 -13.62 -4.28
C LEU A 80 8.80 -13.32 -2.95
N LEU A 81 9.15 -12.20 -2.33
CA LEU A 81 8.57 -11.76 -1.08
C LEU A 81 7.07 -11.50 -1.23
N ALA A 82 6.62 -10.89 -2.33
CA ALA A 82 5.21 -10.67 -2.62
C ALA A 82 4.41 -11.97 -2.78
N ILE A 83 4.95 -12.97 -3.49
CA ILE A 83 4.33 -14.30 -3.67
C ILE A 83 4.29 -15.06 -2.36
N VAL A 84 5.41 -15.10 -1.61
CA VAL A 84 5.50 -15.76 -0.30
C VAL A 84 4.53 -15.11 0.68
N PHE A 85 4.47 -13.77 0.70
CA PHE A 85 3.51 -13.02 1.49
C PHE A 85 2.08 -13.43 1.12
N PHE A 86 1.72 -13.42 -0.16
CA PHE A 86 0.39 -13.76 -0.62
C PHE A 86 -0.04 -15.18 -0.23
N GLY A 87 0.85 -16.17 -0.43
CA GLY A 87 0.60 -17.56 -0.05
C GLY A 87 0.37 -17.73 1.45
N LEU A 88 1.25 -17.15 2.28
CA LEU A 88 1.12 -17.20 3.74
C LEU A 88 -0.12 -16.45 4.23
N ALA A 89 -0.44 -15.31 3.62
CA ALA A 89 -1.58 -14.48 4.02
C ALA A 89 -2.93 -15.14 3.69
N ILE A 90 -3.04 -15.82 2.54
CA ILE A 90 -4.19 -16.68 2.21
C ILE A 90 -4.28 -17.87 3.17
N ALA A 91 -3.15 -18.54 3.45
CA ALA A 91 -3.13 -19.66 4.39
C ALA A 91 -3.60 -19.23 5.79
N TYR A 92 -3.11 -18.08 6.29
CA TYR A 92 -3.59 -17.45 7.51
C TYR A 92 -5.10 -17.22 7.48
N TRP A 93 -5.60 -16.60 6.40
CA TRP A 93 -7.02 -16.29 6.27
C TRP A 93 -7.91 -17.53 6.32
N PHE A 94 -7.51 -18.63 5.65
CA PHE A 94 -8.24 -19.89 5.71
C PHE A 94 -8.19 -20.52 7.10
N VAL A 95 -7.02 -20.56 7.72
CA VAL A 95 -6.83 -21.12 9.07
C VAL A 95 -7.67 -20.36 10.10
N GLU A 96 -7.68 -19.03 10.05
CA GLU A 96 -8.45 -18.19 10.97
C GLU A 96 -9.96 -18.33 10.73
N LYS A 97 -10.40 -18.33 9.46
CA LYS A 97 -11.83 -18.46 9.12
C LYS A 97 -12.41 -19.83 9.45
N ALA A 98 -11.64 -20.89 9.23
CA ALA A 98 -12.04 -22.25 9.55
C ALA A 98 -11.78 -22.62 11.02
N LEU A 99 -11.24 -21.69 11.83
CA LEU A 99 -10.87 -21.90 13.23
C LEU A 99 -10.00 -23.15 13.43
N ILE A 100 -9.06 -23.39 12.50
CA ILE A 100 -8.20 -24.57 12.51
C ILE A 100 -7.08 -24.36 13.55
N GLY A 101 -7.01 -25.26 14.53
CA GLY A 101 -5.95 -25.27 15.54
C GLY A 101 -6.10 -24.24 16.66
N PRO A 102 -5.14 -24.20 17.61
CA PRO A 102 -5.21 -23.35 18.79
C PRO A 102 -4.98 -21.87 18.46
N ASP A 103 -5.54 -20.98 19.28
CA ASP A 103 -5.44 -19.52 19.10
C ASP A 103 -3.99 -19.02 18.98
N LEU A 104 -3.07 -19.63 19.72
CA LEU A 104 -1.65 -19.31 19.66
C LEU A 104 -1.07 -19.54 18.27
N MET A 105 -1.42 -20.66 17.62
CA MET A 105 -0.92 -21.00 16.28
C MET A 105 -1.38 -19.96 15.26
N ARG A 106 -2.64 -19.53 15.34
CA ARG A 106 -3.20 -18.55 14.39
C ARG A 106 -2.57 -17.16 14.57
N LYS A 107 -2.31 -16.76 15.82
CA LYS A 107 -1.54 -15.54 16.12
C LYS A 107 -0.09 -15.61 15.63
N VAL A 108 0.59 -16.74 15.82
CA VAL A 108 1.96 -16.94 15.31
C VAL A 108 1.97 -16.86 13.79
N LEU A 109 0.98 -17.45 13.13
CA LEU A 109 0.85 -17.37 11.67
C LEU A 109 0.61 -15.94 11.20
N LEU A 110 -0.25 -15.17 11.87
CA LEU A 110 -0.45 -13.74 11.60
C LEU A 110 0.87 -12.95 11.71
N VAL A 111 1.61 -13.15 12.80
CA VAL A 111 2.91 -12.48 13.04
C VAL A 111 3.93 -12.86 11.97
N ASN A 112 3.99 -14.12 11.55
CA ASN A 112 4.87 -14.56 10.47
C ASN A 112 4.54 -13.87 9.14
N VAL A 113 3.27 -13.75 8.78
CA VAL A 113 2.87 -13.03 7.56
C VAL A 113 3.25 -11.55 7.64
N MET A 114 3.01 -10.91 8.80
CA MET A 114 3.43 -9.53 9.03
C MET A 114 4.95 -9.36 8.91
N LEU A 115 5.74 -10.30 9.45
CA LEU A 115 7.19 -10.30 9.35
C LEU A 115 7.66 -10.34 7.89
N VAL A 116 7.06 -11.18 7.05
CA VAL A 116 7.37 -11.21 5.61
C VAL A 116 7.03 -9.87 4.94
N GLY A 117 5.91 -9.25 5.33
CA GLY A 117 5.57 -7.89 4.86
C GLY A 117 6.59 -6.83 5.27
N VAL A 118 7.14 -6.92 6.48
CA VAL A 118 8.23 -6.04 6.95
C VAL A 118 9.51 -6.30 6.16
N VAL A 119 9.86 -7.55 5.90
CA VAL A 119 11.02 -7.92 5.05
C VAL A 119 10.85 -7.36 3.63
N TYR A 120 9.64 -7.40 3.06
CA TYR A 120 9.31 -6.75 1.79
C TYR A 120 9.60 -5.24 1.85
N LEU A 121 9.18 -4.56 2.91
CA LEU A 121 9.43 -3.12 3.09
C LEU A 121 10.92 -2.80 3.20
N VAL A 122 11.68 -3.57 4.00
CA VAL A 122 13.13 -3.41 4.13
C VAL A 122 13.83 -3.64 2.80
N ASN A 123 13.48 -4.71 2.09
CA ASN A 123 14.05 -5.00 0.77
C ASN A 123 13.73 -3.87 -0.22
N GLY A 124 12.50 -3.35 -0.24
CA GLY A 124 12.11 -2.23 -1.09
C GLY A 124 12.89 -0.95 -0.79
N PHE A 125 13.15 -0.66 0.49
CA PHE A 125 13.99 0.46 0.91
C PHE A 125 15.44 0.31 0.44
N VAL A 126 16.05 -0.87 0.64
CA VAL A 126 17.44 -1.13 0.25
C VAL A 126 17.62 -1.06 -1.27
N VAL A 127 16.73 -1.68 -2.04
CA VAL A 127 16.79 -1.70 -3.52
C VAL A 127 16.67 -0.28 -4.11
N ARG A 128 15.98 0.64 -3.43
CA ARG A 128 15.73 2.01 -3.88
C ARG A 128 16.66 3.03 -3.25
N GLY A 129 17.64 2.59 -2.46
CA GLY A 129 18.51 3.41 -1.61
C GLY A 129 19.25 4.55 -2.32
N SER A 130 19.38 4.51 -3.65
CA SER A 130 20.05 5.55 -4.44
C SER A 130 19.18 6.77 -4.78
N HIS A 131 17.85 6.66 -4.69
CA HIS A 131 16.92 7.71 -5.11
C HIS A 131 15.85 7.98 -4.04
N TRP A 132 16.02 9.05 -3.25
CA TRP A 132 15.10 9.41 -2.15
C TRP A 132 13.68 9.69 -2.61
N LEU A 133 13.48 10.24 -3.82
CA LEU A 133 12.17 10.44 -4.40
C LEU A 133 11.43 9.10 -4.59
N VAL A 134 12.11 8.09 -5.13
CA VAL A 134 11.55 6.74 -5.34
C VAL A 134 11.26 6.05 -4.00
N ILE A 135 12.14 6.23 -3.00
CA ILE A 135 11.91 5.74 -1.63
C ILE A 135 10.66 6.41 -1.04
N SER A 136 10.53 7.73 -1.19
CA SER A 136 9.41 8.49 -0.62
C SER A 136 8.06 8.00 -1.16
N HIS A 137 7.96 7.75 -2.46
CA HIS A 137 6.76 7.19 -3.08
C HIS A 137 6.49 5.76 -2.64
N PHE A 138 7.51 4.91 -2.62
CA PHE A 138 7.39 3.54 -2.11
C PHE A 138 6.85 3.51 -0.67
N LEU A 139 7.37 4.37 0.21
CA LEU A 139 6.92 4.50 1.60
C LEU A 139 5.51 5.09 1.68
N ALA A 140 5.19 6.10 0.87
CA ALA A 140 3.86 6.70 0.82
C ALA A 140 2.80 5.66 0.41
N THR A 141 3.05 4.90 -0.66
CA THR A 141 2.11 3.87 -1.12
C THR A 141 1.99 2.73 -0.10
N THR A 142 3.12 2.20 0.37
CA THR A 142 3.13 1.03 1.26
C THR A 142 2.61 1.37 2.65
N LEU A 143 3.12 2.44 3.29
CA LEU A 143 2.75 2.77 4.66
C LEU A 143 1.47 3.60 4.73
N VAL A 144 1.42 4.75 4.05
CA VAL A 144 0.27 5.67 4.13
C VAL A 144 -0.94 5.06 3.42
N GLY A 145 -0.74 4.60 2.18
CA GLY A 145 -1.79 3.92 1.43
C GLY A 145 -2.25 2.62 2.09
N GLY A 146 -1.30 1.85 2.64
CA GLY A 146 -1.60 0.65 3.43
C GLY A 146 -2.43 0.95 4.68
N LEU A 147 -2.04 1.92 5.52
CA LEU A 147 -2.80 2.33 6.70
C LEU A 147 -4.21 2.80 6.32
N LEU A 148 -4.33 3.58 5.26
CA LEU A 148 -5.62 4.05 4.74
C LEU A 148 -6.49 2.88 4.28
N PHE A 149 -5.94 1.92 3.55
CA PHE A 149 -6.69 0.77 3.07
C PHE A 149 -7.09 -0.18 4.21
N GLY A 150 -6.20 -0.40 5.18
CA GLY A 150 -6.52 -1.10 6.42
C GLY A 150 -7.64 -0.41 7.21
N HIS A 151 -7.58 0.92 7.33
CA HIS A 151 -8.64 1.70 7.95
C HIS A 151 -9.98 1.56 7.21
N ALA A 152 -9.98 1.62 5.87
CA ALA A 152 -11.17 1.42 5.07
C ALA A 152 -11.80 0.03 5.29
N ALA A 153 -10.97 -1.02 5.41
CA ALA A 153 -11.42 -2.37 5.77
C ALA A 153 -12.03 -2.43 7.17
N LEU A 154 -11.47 -1.73 8.16
CA LEU A 154 -12.02 -1.64 9.53
C LEU A 154 -13.35 -0.89 9.57
N VAL A 155 -13.49 0.19 8.81
CA VAL A 155 -14.75 0.93 8.66
C VAL A 155 -15.79 0.03 7.97
N ARG A 156 -15.39 -0.76 6.98
CA ARG A 156 -16.29 -1.71 6.29
C ARG A 156 -16.78 -2.80 7.23
N ALA A 157 -15.92 -3.25 8.14
CA ALA A 157 -16.23 -4.20 9.19
C ALA A 157 -17.06 -3.61 10.34
N LYS A 158 -17.42 -2.31 10.30
CA LYS A 158 -18.16 -1.61 11.35
C LYS A 158 -17.49 -1.82 12.72
N HIS A 159 -16.19 -1.61 12.79
CA HIS A 159 -15.46 -1.61 14.06
C HIS A 159 -15.99 -0.49 14.98
N LYS A 160 -15.78 -0.62 16.29
CA LYS A 160 -16.28 0.34 17.31
C LYS A 160 -15.13 0.96 18.12
N VAL A 161 -13.89 0.82 17.65
CA VAL A 161 -12.71 1.24 18.40
C VAL A 161 -12.36 2.67 18.00
N GLU A 162 -12.96 3.66 18.67
CA GLU A 162 -12.77 5.08 18.32
C GLU A 162 -11.31 5.55 18.32
N GLN A 163 -10.45 4.89 19.11
CA GLN A 163 -9.01 5.18 19.12
C GLN A 163 -8.36 4.91 17.77
N VAL A 164 -8.83 3.89 17.04
CA VAL A 164 -8.32 3.53 15.71
C VAL A 164 -8.72 4.60 14.70
N ASP A 165 -9.98 5.07 14.74
CA ASP A 165 -10.49 6.13 13.87
C ASP A 165 -9.72 7.47 14.02
N LYS A 166 -9.07 7.69 15.17
CA LYS A 166 -8.23 8.87 15.43
C LYS A 166 -6.75 8.61 15.13
N LEU A 167 -6.22 7.48 15.61
CA LEU A 167 -4.79 7.18 15.53
C LEU A 167 -4.32 6.91 14.11
N LEU A 168 -5.08 6.14 13.32
CA LEU A 168 -4.66 5.74 11.98
C LEU A 168 -4.51 6.95 11.03
N PRO A 169 -5.49 7.87 10.94
CA PRO A 169 -5.36 9.07 10.12
C PRO A 169 -4.22 10.00 10.57
N ILE A 170 -4.00 10.16 11.88
CA ILE A 170 -2.91 10.99 12.41
C ILE A 170 -1.54 10.37 12.12
N LEU A 171 -1.39 9.06 12.35
CA LEU A 171 -0.15 8.37 12.03
C LEU A 171 0.14 8.42 10.53
N GLY A 172 -0.90 8.19 9.71
CA GLY A 172 -0.80 8.28 8.27
C GLY A 172 -0.44 9.67 7.77
N SER A 173 -0.97 10.74 8.38
CA SER A 173 -0.63 12.11 8.00
C SER A 173 0.80 12.49 8.38
N LEU A 174 1.29 12.05 9.54
CA LEU A 174 2.69 12.25 9.94
C LEU A 174 3.66 11.54 8.99
N LEU A 175 3.34 10.29 8.62
CA LEU A 175 4.12 9.53 7.63
C LEU A 175 4.08 10.18 6.25
N ALA A 176 2.91 10.67 5.83
CA ALA A 176 2.75 11.37 4.55
C ALA A 176 3.54 12.68 4.52
N LEU A 177 3.58 13.44 5.62
CA LEU A 177 4.40 14.63 5.74
C LEU A 177 5.89 14.30 5.57
N GLY A 178 6.36 13.24 6.24
CA GLY A 178 7.73 12.75 6.07
C GLY A 178 8.05 12.36 4.63
N CYS A 179 7.17 11.60 3.98
CA CYS A 179 7.33 11.22 2.58
C CYS A 179 7.30 12.44 1.65
N PHE A 180 6.41 13.41 1.90
CA PHE A 180 6.33 14.63 1.12
C PHE A 180 7.62 15.45 1.22
N VAL A 181 8.18 15.64 2.42
CA VAL A 181 9.44 16.37 2.60
C VAL A 181 10.60 15.65 1.91
N LEU A 182 10.70 14.33 2.05
CA LEU A 182 11.74 13.53 1.40
C LEU A 182 11.65 13.59 -0.13
N GLY A 183 10.43 13.53 -0.68
CA GLY A 183 10.21 13.62 -2.13
C GLY A 183 10.43 15.03 -2.67
N ALA A 184 9.89 16.05 -2.00
CA ALA A 184 9.99 17.44 -2.43
C ALA A 184 11.44 17.95 -2.48
N ALA A 185 12.30 17.47 -1.57
CA ALA A 185 13.71 17.85 -1.53
C ALA A 185 14.50 17.46 -2.80
N GLN A 186 14.02 16.48 -3.58
CA GLN A 186 14.68 16.04 -4.82
C GLN A 186 14.02 16.60 -6.10
N LEU A 187 12.95 17.38 -5.99
CA LEU A 187 12.31 17.97 -7.17
C LEU A 187 13.20 19.01 -7.86
N THR A 188 14.04 19.73 -7.09
CA THR A 188 14.98 20.73 -7.62
C THR A 188 16.06 20.09 -8.47
N ASP A 189 16.51 18.88 -8.12
CA ASP A 189 17.51 18.13 -8.88
C ASP A 189 16.93 17.69 -10.23
N LEU A 190 15.64 17.33 -10.26
CA LEU A 190 14.93 16.99 -11.50
C LEU A 190 14.68 18.22 -12.39
N GLU A 191 14.38 19.38 -11.79
CA GLU A 191 14.20 20.64 -12.52
C GLU A 191 15.50 21.05 -13.22
N ALA A 192 16.64 20.96 -12.52
CA ALA A 192 17.95 21.28 -13.07
C ALA A 192 18.34 20.38 -14.25
N GLN A 193 17.93 19.10 -14.22
CA GLN A 193 18.14 18.15 -15.33
C GLN A 193 17.16 18.39 -16.50
N GLY A 194 15.96 18.90 -16.22
CA GLY A 194 14.90 19.12 -17.20
C GLY A 194 15.08 20.33 -18.12
N GLN A 195 15.98 21.27 -17.82
CA GLN A 195 16.28 22.41 -18.71
C GLN A 195 17.08 22.02 -19.96
N ALA A 196 17.63 20.81 -20.03
CA ALA A 196 18.45 20.34 -21.15
C ALA A 196 17.72 19.41 -22.16
N ASN A 197 16.48 18.99 -21.89
CA ASN A 197 15.71 18.09 -22.78
C ASN A 197 14.19 18.30 -22.59
N GLU A 198 13.33 17.75 -23.46
CA GLU A 198 11.85 17.81 -23.38
C GLU A 198 11.23 17.04 -22.16
N LEU A 199 11.83 17.17 -20.98
CA LEU A 199 11.57 16.42 -19.74
C LEU A 199 10.45 17.05 -18.88
N ASN A 200 9.51 17.77 -19.49
CA ASN A 200 8.46 18.49 -18.76
C ASN A 200 7.40 17.53 -18.16
N THR A 201 7.18 16.37 -18.79
CA THR A 201 6.13 15.42 -18.39
C THR A 201 6.45 14.64 -17.12
N ALA A 202 7.70 14.25 -16.90
CA ALA A 202 8.12 13.52 -15.71
C ALA A 202 8.04 14.39 -14.44
N LEU A 203 8.55 15.62 -14.52
CA LEU A 203 8.47 16.60 -13.42
C LEU A 203 7.01 16.94 -13.07
N MET A 204 6.17 17.17 -14.09
CA MET A 204 4.72 17.38 -13.89
C MET A 204 4.07 16.19 -13.19
N ALA A 205 4.40 14.95 -13.59
CA ALA A 205 3.86 13.74 -12.96
C ALA A 205 4.30 13.60 -11.49
N GLN A 206 5.54 13.97 -11.16
CA GLN A 206 6.05 13.95 -9.78
C GLN A 206 5.35 15.00 -8.90
N ILE A 207 5.17 16.22 -9.39
CA ILE A 207 4.44 17.27 -8.68
C ILE A 207 2.98 16.85 -8.47
N ALA A 208 2.33 16.34 -9.53
CA ALA A 208 0.96 15.87 -9.46
C ALA A 208 0.80 14.68 -8.49
N SER A 209 1.80 13.79 -8.43
CA SER A 209 1.82 12.70 -7.47
C SER A 209 1.87 13.20 -6.02
N LEU A 210 2.79 14.11 -5.71
CA LEU A 210 2.91 14.68 -4.36
C LEU A 210 1.67 15.48 -3.95
N GLY A 211 1.09 16.24 -4.89
CA GLY A 211 -0.20 16.90 -4.69
C GLY A 211 -1.33 15.90 -4.43
N GLY A 212 -1.36 14.78 -5.16
CA GLY A 212 -2.31 13.69 -4.97
C GLY A 212 -2.17 13.00 -3.61
N LEU A 213 -0.95 12.85 -3.08
CA LEU A 213 -0.71 12.33 -1.73
C LEU A 213 -1.34 13.24 -0.67
N ILE A 214 -1.11 14.56 -0.79
CA ILE A 214 -1.72 15.55 0.11
C ILE A 214 -3.24 15.50 0.01
N ALA A 215 -3.80 15.43 -1.20
CA ALA A 215 -5.23 15.35 -1.43
C ALA A 215 -5.83 14.08 -0.80
N ALA A 216 -5.19 12.92 -0.99
CA ALA A 216 -5.63 11.65 -0.40
C ALA A 216 -5.68 11.71 1.12
N VAL A 217 -4.63 12.25 1.75
CA VAL A 217 -4.54 12.41 3.21
C VAL A 217 -5.54 13.45 3.72
N GLY A 218 -5.73 14.55 2.98
CA GLY A 218 -6.74 15.58 3.30
C GLY A 218 -8.16 15.01 3.33
N VAL A 219 -8.52 14.21 2.31
CA VAL A 219 -9.80 13.49 2.26
C VAL A 219 -9.89 12.47 3.41
N TRP A 220 -8.82 11.76 3.72
CA TRP A 220 -8.79 10.79 4.82
C TRP A 220 -8.94 11.45 6.20
N LEU A 221 -8.39 12.64 6.40
CA LEU A 221 -8.52 13.43 7.63
C LEU A 221 -9.90 14.10 7.77
N MET A 222 -10.69 14.17 6.71
CA MET A 222 -11.99 14.86 6.71
C MET A 222 -12.89 14.44 7.88
N PRO A 223 -13.12 13.14 8.18
CA PRO A 223 -14.00 12.73 9.29
C PRO A 223 -13.49 13.20 10.65
N LEU A 224 -12.17 13.30 10.83
CA LEU A 224 -11.55 13.80 12.06
C LEU A 224 -11.78 15.31 12.21
N ILE A 225 -11.64 16.07 11.12
CA ILE A 225 -11.84 17.52 11.08
C ILE A 225 -13.33 17.85 11.30
N THR A 226 -14.23 17.14 10.60
CA THR A 226 -15.68 17.35 10.71
C THR A 226 -16.31 16.70 11.94
N ARG A 227 -15.51 15.98 12.76
CA ARG A 227 -15.96 15.21 13.93
C ARG A 227 -17.11 14.24 13.60
N THR A 228 -17.07 13.67 12.40
CA THR A 228 -18.05 12.68 11.93
C THR A 228 -17.43 11.29 11.93
N LYS A 229 -18.27 10.25 11.91
CA LYS A 229 -17.79 8.88 11.76
C LYS A 229 -17.23 8.69 10.35
N PRO A 230 -16.09 8.00 10.19
CA PRO A 230 -15.56 7.73 8.86
C PRO A 230 -16.57 6.89 8.07
N VAL A 231 -16.96 7.39 6.91
CA VAL A 231 -17.88 6.70 6.00
C VAL A 231 -17.10 6.03 4.90
N GLN A 232 -17.62 4.90 4.41
CA GLN A 232 -16.97 4.10 3.37
C GLN A 232 -16.66 4.91 2.11
N GLY A 233 -17.55 5.79 1.66
CA GLY A 233 -17.35 6.61 0.46
C GLY A 233 -16.13 7.53 0.52
N VAL A 234 -15.89 8.17 1.67
CA VAL A 234 -14.72 9.05 1.88
C VAL A 234 -13.45 8.21 1.89
N MET A 235 -13.47 7.04 2.53
CA MET A 235 -12.32 6.14 2.55
C MET A 235 -11.97 5.62 1.15
N THR A 236 -12.98 5.23 0.35
CA THR A 236 -12.76 4.76 -1.03
C THR A 236 -12.23 5.87 -1.94
N LEU A 237 -12.70 7.11 -1.76
CA LEU A 237 -12.19 8.25 -2.51
C LEU A 237 -10.72 8.53 -2.16
N ALA A 238 -10.36 8.50 -0.88
CA ALA A 238 -8.97 8.65 -0.46
C ALA A 238 -8.09 7.53 -1.03
N ILE A 239 -8.57 6.27 -1.04
CA ILE A 239 -7.83 5.14 -1.64
C ILE A 239 -7.63 5.36 -3.13
N PHE A 240 -8.66 5.81 -3.85
CA PHE A 240 -8.56 6.12 -5.26
C PHE A 240 -7.49 7.21 -5.52
N LEU A 241 -7.52 8.29 -4.73
CA LEU A 241 -6.53 9.38 -4.84
C LEU A 241 -5.10 8.90 -4.57
N ILE A 242 -4.87 8.03 -3.58
CA ILE A 242 -3.52 7.53 -3.31
C ILE A 242 -3.04 6.55 -4.39
N VAL A 243 -3.94 5.76 -4.99
CA VAL A 243 -3.62 4.91 -6.15
C VAL A 243 -3.22 5.77 -7.34
N VAL A 244 -3.99 6.82 -7.65
CA VAL A 244 -3.68 7.75 -8.75
C VAL A 244 -2.35 8.47 -8.48
N SER A 245 -2.14 8.97 -7.26
CA SER A 245 -0.88 9.58 -6.83
C SER A 245 0.31 8.64 -7.03
N SER A 246 0.20 7.39 -6.57
CA SER A 246 1.27 6.39 -6.69
C SER A 246 1.53 5.97 -8.14
N PHE A 247 0.47 5.94 -8.96
CA PHE A 247 0.60 5.65 -10.39
C PHE A 247 1.32 6.77 -11.14
N LEU A 248 0.99 8.03 -10.85
CA LEU A 248 1.68 9.20 -11.39
C LEU A 248 3.16 9.26 -10.96
N ALA A 249 3.45 8.88 -9.71
CA ALA A 249 4.83 8.74 -9.23
C ALA A 249 5.61 7.74 -10.09
N GLY A 250 4.99 6.59 -10.40
CA GLY A 250 5.60 5.56 -11.22
C GLY A 250 5.86 6.00 -12.65
N ILE A 251 4.98 6.81 -13.25
CA ILE A 251 5.17 7.37 -14.60
C ILE A 251 6.31 8.39 -14.63
N GLY A 252 6.48 9.15 -13.54
CA GLY A 252 7.48 10.20 -13.44
C GLY A 252 8.90 9.72 -13.15
N ILE A 253 9.16 8.40 -13.15
CA ILE A 253 10.48 7.75 -12.97
C ILE A 253 10.94 7.23 -14.32
#